data_AF-A0A381WR45-F1
#
_entry.id   AF-A0A381WR45-F1
#
_cell.length_a   1.000
_cell.length_b   1.000
_cell.length_c   1.000
_cell.angle_alpha   90.00
_cell.angle_beta   90.00
_cell.angle_gamma   90.00
#
_symmetry.space_group_name_H-M   'P 1'
#
loop_
_entity.id
_entity.type
_entity.pdbx_description
1 polymer ?
#
loop_
_entity_poly.entity_id
_entity_poly.type
_entity_poly.pdbx_seq_one_letter_code
_entity_poly.pdbx_strand_id
1 'polypeptide(L)'
;MKYLKKTMYYFLFLLVLLSFSWPLNASGKQPTIPVSVANLTRDMDLDEIVFFWSQLDEARRNILVKFLQGYNESESPTLEFMRISPDKYYLNVHKFDSDFIINFSEKYHNKWKIYVVQPHGKKLFSISNSITARNERIDNVADYKADPKKIQTFLQKGWLSFHDKMHKKAFISKAFYNSIQNYNLPRGMIYETIGKTSLPDEYHITGNSFSNTWLIDTNYLKKNFSEKILKTTEGDHEIGFIIEFAHRKKAIKGLAFSGSFLLIVVFANLFMPRNDPVSLWLKGE
;
A
#
# COMPACT_ATOMS: atom_id res chain seq x y z
N MET A 1 -8.24 -31.03 41.31
CA MET A 1 -8.24 -29.56 41.10
C MET A 1 -6.94 -28.95 40.55
N LYS A 2 -5.73 -29.47 40.87
CA LYS A 2 -4.44 -28.92 40.34
C LYS A 2 -4.31 -28.95 38.81
N TYR A 3 -4.80 -30.00 38.14
CA TYR A 3 -4.74 -30.11 36.68
C TYR A 3 -5.62 -29.06 35.96
N LEU A 4 -6.80 -28.76 36.49
CA LEU A 4 -7.74 -27.80 35.89
C LEU A 4 -7.16 -26.37 35.83
N LYS A 5 -6.43 -25.95 36.87
CA LYS A 5 -5.73 -24.65 36.89
C LYS A 5 -4.65 -24.56 35.82
N LYS A 6 -3.85 -25.63 35.63
CA LYS A 6 -2.76 -25.64 34.64
C LYS A 6 -3.30 -25.55 33.21
N THR A 7 -4.38 -26.26 32.91
CA THR A 7 -5.05 -26.18 31.60
C THR A 7 -5.65 -24.80 31.33
N MET A 8 -6.19 -24.14 32.36
CA MET A 8 -6.74 -22.79 32.24
C MET A 8 -5.67 -21.75 31.90
N TYR A 9 -4.45 -21.87 32.46
CA TYR A 9 -3.34 -20.98 32.11
C TYR A 9 -2.83 -21.19 30.68
N TYR A 10 -2.76 -22.44 30.21
CA TYR A 10 -2.43 -22.70 28.79
C TYR A 10 -3.48 -22.11 27.85
N PHE A 11 -4.75 -22.23 28.20
CA PHE A 11 -5.84 -21.65 27.42
C PHE A 11 -5.77 -20.11 27.40
N LEU A 12 -5.53 -19.47 28.55
CA LEU A 12 -5.38 -18.02 28.64
C LEU A 12 -4.16 -17.52 27.85
N PHE A 13 -3.04 -18.24 27.92
CA PHE A 13 -1.82 -17.92 27.17
C PHE A 13 -2.05 -18.06 25.65
N LEU A 14 -2.73 -19.13 25.21
CA LEU A 14 -3.08 -19.32 23.81
C LEU A 14 -4.01 -18.22 23.29
N LEU A 15 -4.96 -17.77 24.12
CA LEU A 15 -5.92 -16.72 23.79
C LEU A 15 -5.25 -15.34 23.66
N VAL A 16 -4.27 -15.04 24.52
CA VAL A 16 -3.43 -13.84 24.39
C VAL A 16 -2.59 -13.90 23.11
N LEU A 17 -1.98 -15.05 22.80
CA LEU A 17 -1.15 -15.23 21.60
C LEU A 17 -1.97 -15.11 20.30
N LEU A 18 -3.21 -15.60 20.32
CA LEU A 18 -4.18 -15.45 19.22
C LEU A 18 -4.67 -14.00 19.08
N SER A 19 -4.78 -13.23 20.18
CA SER A 19 -5.19 -11.82 20.12
C SER A 19 -4.20 -10.92 19.38
N PHE A 20 -2.90 -11.24 19.43
CA PHE A 20 -1.87 -10.57 18.61
C PHE A 20 -1.90 -10.96 17.13
N SER A 21 -2.57 -12.07 16.80
CA SER A 21 -2.76 -12.54 15.42
C SER A 21 -4.04 -11.98 14.78
N TRP A 22 -4.86 -11.26 15.55
CA TRP A 22 -6.07 -10.63 15.03
C TRP A 22 -5.67 -9.45 14.12
N PRO A 23 -6.12 -9.40 12.85
CA PRO A 23 -5.85 -8.25 11.99
C PRO A 23 -6.49 -7.00 12.60
N LEU A 24 -5.65 -6.12 13.15
CA LEU A 24 -6.04 -4.75 13.49
C LEU A 24 -6.44 -4.03 12.20
N ASN A 25 -7.73 -4.06 11.89
CA ASN A 25 -8.34 -3.30 10.81
C ASN A 25 -8.27 -1.81 11.17
N ALA A 26 -7.21 -1.14 10.74
CA ALA A 26 -7.14 0.31 10.79
C ALA A 26 -8.16 0.89 9.79
N SER A 27 -9.37 1.19 10.25
CA SER A 27 -10.34 1.98 9.50
C SER A 27 -9.97 3.45 9.66
N GLY A 28 -9.04 3.93 8.85
CA GLY A 28 -8.80 5.37 8.72
C GLY A 28 -9.96 5.99 7.93
N LYS A 29 -10.88 6.68 8.59
CA LYS A 29 -11.78 7.59 7.88
C LYS A 29 -10.94 8.76 7.35
N GLN A 30 -11.09 9.03 6.06
CA GLN A 30 -10.43 10.12 5.37
C GLN A 30 -10.81 11.48 6.01
N PRO A 31 -9.86 12.39 6.28
CA PRO A 31 -10.19 13.81 6.38
C PRO A 31 -10.60 14.27 4.98
N THR A 32 -11.83 14.78 4.86
CA THR A 32 -12.24 15.56 3.69
C THR A 32 -11.23 16.68 3.49
N ILE A 33 -10.57 16.70 2.33
CA ILE A 33 -9.69 17.81 1.95
C ILE A 33 -10.51 19.10 2.10
N PRO A 34 -10.14 20.04 2.98
CA PRO A 34 -10.85 21.29 3.09
C PRO A 34 -10.70 22.04 1.75
N VAL A 35 -11.85 22.34 1.15
CA VAL A 35 -12.07 22.88 -0.20
C VAL A 35 -11.47 24.30 -0.40
N SER A 36 -10.74 24.84 0.57
CA SER A 36 -10.20 26.20 0.53
C SER A 36 -8.84 26.36 -0.19
N VAL A 37 -8.14 25.28 -0.54
CA VAL A 37 -6.88 25.35 -1.32
C VAL A 37 -7.11 25.05 -2.81
N ALA A 38 -8.28 24.49 -3.16
CA ALA A 38 -8.60 24.01 -4.51
C ALA A 38 -8.70 25.10 -5.59
N ASN A 39 -8.84 26.38 -5.19
CA ASN A 39 -8.90 27.51 -6.12
C ASN A 39 -7.55 28.19 -6.40
N LEU A 40 -6.46 27.85 -5.68
CA LEU A 40 -5.14 28.45 -5.93
C LEU A 40 -4.25 27.60 -6.86
N THR A 41 -4.63 26.35 -7.13
CA THR A 41 -3.84 25.36 -7.90
C THR A 41 -4.51 24.90 -9.19
N ARG A 42 -5.72 25.37 -9.52
CA ARG A 42 -6.17 25.36 -10.92
C ARG A 42 -5.22 26.33 -11.63
N ASP A 43 -4.49 25.88 -12.64
CA ASP A 43 -3.68 26.67 -13.60
C ASP A 43 -2.14 26.51 -13.50
N MET A 44 -1.59 25.77 -12.53
CA MET A 44 -0.32 25.07 -12.81
C MET A 44 -0.73 23.73 -13.40
N ASP A 45 -0.41 23.45 -14.66
CA ASP A 45 -0.70 22.18 -15.32
C ASP A 45 -0.29 21.01 -14.41
N LEU A 46 -1.29 20.44 -13.75
CA LEU A 46 -1.13 19.31 -12.81
C LEU A 46 -0.68 18.03 -13.55
N ASP A 47 -0.66 18.11 -14.87
CA ASP A 47 -0.16 17.15 -15.84
C ASP A 47 1.38 17.15 -15.87
N GLU A 48 2.03 18.29 -15.62
CA GLU A 48 3.48 18.42 -15.73
C GLU A 48 4.18 18.18 -14.37
N ILE A 49 5.14 17.25 -14.37
CA ILE A 49 6.03 17.03 -13.23
C ILE A 49 7.19 18.01 -13.34
N VAL A 50 7.26 18.97 -12.41
CA VAL A 50 8.33 19.95 -12.34
C VAL A 50 9.41 19.51 -11.35
N PHE A 51 10.65 19.42 -11.82
CA PHE A 51 11.81 19.13 -10.99
C PHE A 51 12.61 20.40 -10.71
N PHE A 52 12.78 20.74 -9.43
CA PHE A 52 13.56 21.91 -9.04
C PHE A 52 15.03 21.54 -8.80
N TRP A 53 15.91 22.11 -9.62
CA TRP A 53 17.35 21.81 -9.59
C TRP A 53 17.98 22.02 -8.21
N SER A 54 17.53 23.04 -7.47
CA SER A 54 18.00 23.39 -6.13
C SER A 54 17.62 22.39 -5.03
N GLN A 55 16.63 21.53 -5.28
CA GLN A 55 16.16 20.53 -4.32
C GLN A 55 16.87 19.18 -4.44
N LEU A 56 17.64 18.99 -5.51
CA LEU A 56 18.33 17.74 -5.80
C LEU A 56 19.83 17.92 -5.58
N ASP A 57 20.46 16.96 -4.89
CA ASP A 57 21.91 16.86 -4.84
C ASP A 57 22.50 16.45 -6.21
N GLU A 58 23.81 16.60 -6.37
CA GLU A 58 24.49 16.35 -7.64
C GLU A 58 24.26 14.93 -8.20
N ALA A 59 24.29 13.92 -7.32
CA ALA A 59 24.08 12.54 -7.73
C ALA A 59 22.66 12.33 -8.29
N ARG A 60 21.64 12.82 -7.57
CA ARG A 60 20.24 12.75 -8.01
C ARG A 60 19.98 13.55 -9.28
N ARG A 61 20.62 14.70 -9.46
CA ARG A 61 20.52 15.48 -10.71
C ARG A 61 21.05 14.71 -11.90
N ASN A 62 22.22 14.08 -11.75
CA ASN A 62 22.81 13.28 -12.82
C ASN A 62 21.94 12.08 -13.18
N ILE A 63 21.34 11.42 -12.18
CA ILE A 63 20.37 10.33 -12.39
C ILE A 63 19.13 10.85 -13.14
N LEU A 64 18.54 11.97 -12.70
CA LEU A 64 17.37 12.54 -13.34
C LEU A 64 17.64 12.91 -14.80
N VAL A 65 18.74 13.60 -15.09
CA VAL A 65 19.10 13.98 -16.47
C VAL A 65 19.26 12.74 -17.34
N LYS A 66 19.97 11.72 -16.85
CA LYS A 66 20.17 10.47 -17.59
C LYS A 66 18.85 9.74 -17.82
N PHE A 67 17.97 9.72 -16.83
CA PHE A 67 16.65 9.11 -16.95
C PHE A 67 15.79 9.84 -18.01
N LEU A 68 15.73 11.17 -17.94
CA LEU A 68 14.92 11.99 -18.85
C LEU A 68 15.38 11.93 -20.31
N GLN A 69 16.65 11.59 -20.59
CA GLN A 69 17.14 11.40 -21.97
C GLN A 69 16.44 10.25 -22.69
N GLY A 70 16.00 9.21 -21.97
CA GLY A 70 15.27 8.06 -22.52
C GLY A 70 13.78 8.06 -22.21
N TYR A 71 13.28 9.07 -21.49
CA TYR A 71 11.90 9.12 -21.04
C TYR A 71 10.97 9.61 -22.16
N ASN A 72 9.93 8.84 -22.43
CA ASN A 72 8.86 9.22 -23.36
C ASN A 72 7.52 9.29 -22.62
N GLU A 73 7.03 10.51 -22.37
CA GLU A 73 5.78 10.72 -21.65
C GLU A 73 4.57 10.08 -22.35
N SER A 74 4.56 10.02 -23.68
CA SER A 74 3.45 9.45 -24.46
C SER A 74 3.28 7.94 -24.26
N GLU A 75 4.28 7.27 -23.71
CA GLU A 75 4.26 5.84 -23.39
C GLU A 75 3.99 5.58 -21.90
N SER A 76 3.63 6.62 -21.13
CA SER A 76 3.37 6.48 -19.70
C SER A 76 2.24 5.48 -19.42
N PRO A 77 2.44 4.54 -18.49
CA PRO A 77 1.47 3.49 -18.22
C PRO A 77 0.21 4.01 -17.53
N THR A 78 -0.84 3.20 -17.53
CA THR A 78 -2.04 3.49 -16.74
C THR A 78 -1.86 2.99 -15.31
N LEU A 79 -2.15 3.85 -14.34
CA LEU A 79 -2.03 3.57 -12.92
C LEU A 79 -3.39 3.27 -12.31
N GLU A 80 -3.47 2.23 -11.49
CA GLU A 80 -4.62 1.93 -10.65
C GLU A 80 -4.16 1.91 -9.19
N PHE A 81 -4.82 2.65 -8.31
CA PHE A 81 -4.36 2.75 -6.93
C PHE A 81 -5.48 2.69 -5.90
N MET A 82 -5.11 2.31 -4.68
CA MET A 82 -5.96 2.39 -3.50
C MET A 82 -5.14 2.81 -2.29
N ARG A 83 -5.62 3.83 -1.57
CA ARG A 83 -5.13 4.13 -0.23
C ARG A 83 -5.66 3.08 0.74
N ILE A 84 -4.75 2.34 1.38
CA ILE A 84 -5.09 1.33 2.40
C ILE A 84 -5.22 1.99 3.76
N SER A 85 -4.28 2.89 4.06
CA SER A 85 -4.20 3.66 5.30
C SER A 85 -3.45 4.98 5.04
N PRO A 86 -3.35 5.89 6.03
CA PRO A 86 -2.59 7.13 5.84
C PRO A 86 -1.13 6.93 5.44
N ASP A 87 -0.56 5.78 5.77
CA ASP A 87 0.84 5.42 5.60
C ASP A 87 1.08 4.28 4.59
N LYS A 88 0.04 3.81 3.88
CA LYS A 88 0.15 2.68 2.96
C LYS A 88 -0.80 2.78 1.77
N TYR A 89 -0.26 2.55 0.58
CA TYR A 89 -0.96 2.59 -0.69
C TYR A 89 -0.62 1.37 -1.53
N TYR A 90 -1.61 0.90 -2.27
CA TYR A 90 -1.45 -0.04 -3.36
C TYR A 90 -1.47 0.68 -4.68
N LEU A 91 -0.61 0.23 -5.58
CA LEU A 91 -0.50 0.75 -6.93
C LEU A 91 -0.30 -0.43 -7.88
N ASN A 92 -1.11 -0.53 -8.91
CA ASN A 92 -0.92 -1.39 -10.05
C ASN A 92 -0.55 -0.51 -11.24
N VAL A 93 0.41 -0.96 -12.02
CA VAL A 93 0.84 -0.31 -13.25
C VAL A 93 0.48 -1.23 -14.39
N HIS A 94 -0.35 -0.73 -15.30
CA HIS A 94 -0.86 -1.46 -16.45
C HIS A 94 -0.21 -0.93 -17.71
N LYS A 95 0.15 -1.84 -18.63
CA LYS A 95 0.69 -1.52 -19.95
C LYS A 95 1.99 -0.70 -19.89
N PHE A 96 2.94 -1.12 -19.06
CA PHE A 96 4.27 -0.52 -19.07
C PHE A 96 5.18 -1.27 -20.05
N ASP A 97 5.97 -0.53 -20.83
CA ASP A 97 7.04 -1.10 -21.64
C ASP A 97 8.31 -0.25 -21.66
N SER A 98 8.17 1.07 -21.51
CA SER A 98 9.25 2.04 -21.31
C SER A 98 9.31 2.57 -19.89
N ASP A 99 10.33 3.37 -19.62
CA ASP A 99 10.57 3.99 -18.32
C ASP A 99 9.45 4.97 -17.96
N PHE A 100 9.08 5.03 -16.68
CA PHE A 100 7.98 5.86 -16.25
C PHE A 100 8.23 6.52 -14.89
N ILE A 101 7.47 7.56 -14.60
CA ILE A 101 7.57 8.33 -13.36
C ILE A 101 6.33 8.10 -12.51
N ILE A 102 6.54 7.76 -11.25
CA ILE A 102 5.46 7.73 -10.26
C ILE A 102 5.52 9.03 -9.46
N ASN A 103 4.56 9.93 -9.69
CA ASN A 103 4.37 11.13 -8.87
C ASN A 103 3.36 10.85 -7.75
N PHE A 104 3.83 10.85 -6.50
CA PHE A 104 3.02 10.54 -5.33
C PHE A 104 2.80 11.82 -4.52
N SER A 105 1.56 12.34 -4.61
CA SER A 105 1.12 13.63 -4.04
C SER A 105 1.03 13.69 -2.51
N GLU A 106 1.84 12.91 -1.80
CA GLU A 106 2.14 13.08 -0.38
C GLU A 106 3.42 13.89 -0.20
N LYS A 107 3.54 14.60 0.91
CA LYS A 107 4.74 15.38 1.24
C LYS A 107 6.00 14.51 1.21
N TYR A 108 7.05 15.02 0.56
CA TYR A 108 8.33 14.35 0.39
C TYR A 108 8.93 13.99 1.74
N HIS A 109 9.33 12.72 1.87
CA HIS A 109 10.13 12.26 2.99
C HIS A 109 10.86 10.97 2.60
N ASN A 110 12.16 10.89 2.86
CA ASN A 110 13.00 9.70 2.63
C ASN A 110 12.55 8.39 3.30
N LYS A 111 11.54 8.43 4.18
CA LYS A 111 10.96 7.25 4.87
C LYS A 111 9.81 6.65 4.08
N TRP A 112 9.28 7.32 3.07
CA TRP A 112 8.42 6.70 2.07
C TRP A 112 9.26 5.75 1.25
N LYS A 113 8.82 4.48 1.17
CA LYS A 113 9.47 3.43 0.41
C LYS A 113 8.46 2.80 -0.54
N ILE A 114 8.94 2.41 -1.71
CA ILE A 114 8.16 1.68 -2.70
C ILE A 114 8.71 0.27 -2.84
N TYR A 115 7.84 -0.74 -2.85
CA TYR A 115 8.19 -2.15 -2.89
C TYR A 115 7.53 -2.81 -4.09
N VAL A 116 8.32 -3.55 -4.88
CA VAL A 116 7.81 -4.27 -6.04
C VAL A 116 7.09 -5.54 -5.60
N VAL A 117 5.89 -5.76 -6.14
CA VAL A 117 5.05 -6.93 -5.89
C VAL A 117 4.31 -7.33 -7.16
N GLN A 118 3.63 -8.48 -7.12
CA GLN A 118 2.68 -8.81 -8.19
C GLN A 118 1.48 -7.85 -8.12
N PRO A 119 0.81 -7.59 -9.26
CA PRO A 119 -0.41 -6.79 -9.30
C PRO A 119 -1.44 -7.25 -8.25
N HIS A 120 -2.06 -6.26 -7.61
CA HIS A 120 -3.06 -6.47 -6.56
C HIS A 120 -4.40 -6.83 -7.17
N GLY A 121 -5.03 -7.88 -6.66
CA GLY A 121 -6.37 -8.29 -7.06
C GLY A 121 -6.40 -9.18 -8.30
N LYS A 122 -7.61 -9.42 -8.83
CA LYS A 122 -7.88 -10.25 -10.00
C LYS A 122 -8.61 -9.43 -11.05
N LYS A 123 -8.25 -9.62 -12.32
CA LYS A 123 -8.96 -9.03 -13.45
C LYS A 123 -10.32 -9.70 -13.64
N LEU A 124 -11.30 -8.94 -14.11
CA LEU A 124 -12.61 -9.43 -14.48
C LEU A 124 -12.85 -9.12 -15.95
N PHE A 125 -13.03 -10.17 -16.75
CA PHE A 125 -13.23 -10.07 -18.20
C PHE A 125 -14.71 -9.98 -18.60
N SER A 126 -15.63 -10.32 -17.69
CA SER A 126 -17.07 -10.16 -17.90
C SER A 126 -17.77 -9.72 -16.63
N ILE A 127 -18.71 -8.79 -16.78
CA ILE A 127 -19.41 -8.14 -15.68
C ILE A 127 -20.89 -8.08 -16.02
N SER A 128 -21.74 -8.54 -15.08
CA SER A 128 -23.18 -8.34 -15.21
C SER A 128 -23.52 -6.87 -14.96
N ASN A 129 -24.53 -6.34 -15.67
CA ASN A 129 -25.01 -4.94 -15.61
C ASN A 129 -25.24 -4.38 -14.18
N SER A 130 -25.30 -5.27 -13.17
CA SER A 130 -25.42 -4.93 -11.76
C SER A 130 -24.22 -4.18 -11.17
N ILE A 131 -23.02 -4.24 -11.76
CA ILE A 131 -21.79 -3.65 -11.17
C ILE A 131 -21.68 -2.15 -11.47
N THR A 132 -22.13 -1.73 -12.65
CA THR A 132 -22.16 -0.34 -13.08
C THR A 132 -23.16 0.51 -12.30
N ALA A 133 -24.25 -0.09 -11.82
CA ALA A 133 -25.22 0.55 -10.93
C ALA A 133 -24.72 0.75 -9.48
N ARG A 134 -23.59 0.11 -9.11
CA ARG A 134 -23.13 -0.06 -7.73
C ARG A 134 -21.88 0.73 -7.34
N ASN A 135 -21.35 1.61 -8.21
CA ASN A 135 -20.28 2.54 -7.82
C ASN A 135 -20.82 3.49 -6.72
N GLU A 136 -20.29 3.43 -5.49
CA GLU A 136 -20.82 4.20 -4.35
C GLU A 136 -20.55 5.69 -4.47
N ARG A 137 -21.51 6.50 -4.02
CA ARG A 137 -21.33 7.94 -3.86
C ARG A 137 -20.52 8.14 -2.58
N ILE A 138 -19.38 8.82 -2.68
CA ILE A 138 -18.81 9.49 -1.51
C ILE A 138 -19.65 10.75 -1.33
N ASP A 139 -20.40 10.82 -0.23
CA ASP A 139 -21.17 12.02 0.11
C ASP A 139 -20.21 13.22 0.06
N ASN A 140 -20.55 14.21 -0.78
CA ASN A 140 -19.80 15.45 -1.08
C ASN A 140 -18.85 15.48 -2.30
N VAL A 141 -18.70 14.41 -3.10
CA VAL A 141 -17.74 14.41 -4.24
C VAL A 141 -18.35 13.79 -5.52
N ALA A 142 -19.41 14.41 -6.05
CA ALA A 142 -20.09 13.90 -7.25
C ALA A 142 -19.20 13.90 -8.51
N ASP A 143 -18.28 14.86 -8.63
CA ASP A 143 -17.56 15.12 -9.89
C ASP A 143 -16.41 14.16 -10.21
N TYR A 144 -15.89 13.42 -9.22
CA TYR A 144 -14.70 12.57 -9.42
C TYR A 144 -15.05 11.12 -9.74
N LYS A 145 -16.32 10.74 -9.56
CA LYS A 145 -16.81 9.39 -9.80
C LYS A 145 -16.81 9.05 -11.30
N ALA A 146 -16.32 7.86 -11.66
CA ALA A 146 -16.48 7.35 -13.02
C ALA A 146 -17.95 7.02 -13.31
N ASP A 147 -18.41 7.45 -14.48
CA ASP A 147 -19.72 7.06 -14.98
C ASP A 147 -19.72 5.56 -15.36
N PRO A 148 -20.91 4.95 -15.45
CA PRO A 148 -21.01 3.53 -15.79
C PRO A 148 -20.32 3.15 -17.10
N LYS A 149 -20.39 4.00 -18.13
CA LYS A 149 -19.80 3.73 -19.45
C LYS A 149 -18.27 3.70 -19.39
N LYS A 150 -17.64 4.64 -18.69
CA LYS A 150 -16.19 4.68 -18.45
C LYS A 150 -15.72 3.48 -17.65
N ILE A 151 -16.47 3.06 -16.63
CA ILE A 151 -16.14 1.83 -15.89
C ILE A 151 -16.11 0.63 -16.84
N GLN A 152 -17.11 0.50 -17.74
CA GLN A 152 -17.11 -0.56 -18.75
C GLN A 152 -15.89 -0.48 -19.68
N THR A 153 -15.50 0.72 -20.10
CA THR A 153 -14.27 0.92 -20.88
C THR A 153 -13.02 0.51 -20.09
N PHE A 154 -12.91 0.86 -18.81
CA PHE A 154 -11.76 0.48 -17.98
C PHE A 154 -11.67 -1.04 -17.83
N LEU A 155 -12.80 -1.72 -17.69
CA LEU A 155 -12.86 -3.18 -17.62
C LEU A 155 -12.43 -3.84 -18.93
N GLN A 156 -12.92 -3.34 -20.07
CA GLN A 156 -12.53 -3.82 -21.40
C GLN A 156 -11.03 -3.66 -21.64
N LYS A 157 -10.45 -2.54 -21.19
CA LYS A 157 -9.01 -2.28 -21.27
C LYS A 157 -8.20 -3.02 -20.21
N GLY A 158 -8.84 -3.75 -19.29
CA GLY A 158 -8.18 -4.45 -18.20
C GLY A 158 -7.58 -3.54 -17.13
N TRP A 159 -7.98 -2.27 -17.01
CA TRP A 159 -7.39 -1.30 -16.08
C TRP A 159 -7.87 -1.41 -14.63
N LEU A 160 -8.81 -2.32 -14.35
CA LEU A 160 -9.39 -2.52 -13.02
C LEU A 160 -9.18 -3.94 -12.52
N SER A 161 -8.80 -4.03 -11.26
CA SER A 161 -8.59 -5.25 -10.51
C SER A 161 -9.49 -5.30 -9.28
N PHE A 162 -9.87 -6.51 -8.86
CA PHE A 162 -10.88 -6.72 -7.82
C PHE A 162 -10.41 -7.76 -6.80
N HIS A 163 -10.84 -7.61 -5.54
CA HIS A 163 -10.51 -8.57 -4.48
C HIS A 163 -11.06 -9.98 -4.75
N ASP A 164 -12.30 -10.08 -5.24
CA ASP A 164 -13.00 -11.33 -5.52
C ASP A 164 -13.90 -11.19 -6.76
N LYS A 165 -14.37 -12.32 -7.33
CA LYS A 165 -15.28 -12.37 -8.49
C LYS A 165 -16.60 -11.64 -8.24
N MET A 166 -17.01 -11.50 -6.99
CA MET A 166 -18.14 -10.67 -6.60
C MET A 166 -17.67 -9.28 -6.16
N HIS A 167 -17.96 -8.29 -7.00
CA HIS A 167 -17.73 -6.89 -6.67
C HIS A 167 -18.50 -6.50 -5.40
N LYS A 168 -17.80 -5.88 -4.45
CA LYS A 168 -18.43 -5.11 -3.37
C LYS A 168 -18.79 -3.73 -3.92
N LYS A 169 -19.87 -3.14 -3.42
CA LYS A 169 -20.26 -1.75 -3.73
C LYS A 169 -19.11 -0.84 -3.24
N ALA A 170 -18.30 -0.29 -4.14
CA ALA A 170 -17.16 0.55 -3.77
C ALA A 170 -16.82 1.58 -4.86
N PHE A 171 -16.11 2.63 -4.45
CA PHE A 171 -15.81 3.79 -5.28
C PHE A 171 -14.78 3.50 -6.38
N ILE A 172 -15.05 3.99 -7.59
CA ILE A 172 -14.11 4.07 -8.72
C ILE A 172 -14.12 5.49 -9.28
N SER A 173 -12.95 6.12 -9.40
CA SER A 173 -12.80 7.47 -9.95
C SER A 173 -12.76 7.49 -11.47
N LYS A 174 -12.99 8.67 -12.07
CA LYS A 174 -12.52 8.97 -13.43
C LYS A 174 -11.00 8.79 -13.50
N ALA A 175 -10.48 8.59 -14.71
CA ALA A 175 -9.05 8.64 -14.95
C ALA A 175 -8.58 10.11 -14.92
N PHE A 176 -7.64 10.42 -14.04
CA PHE A 176 -6.96 11.70 -13.96
C PHE A 176 -5.46 11.43 -14.09
N TYR A 177 -4.76 12.06 -15.03
CA TYR A 177 -3.32 11.84 -15.24
C TYR A 177 -2.97 10.35 -15.36
N ASN A 178 -3.71 9.63 -16.22
CA ASN A 178 -3.63 8.18 -16.40
C ASN A 178 -3.78 7.36 -15.11
N SER A 179 -4.34 7.94 -14.04
CA SER A 179 -4.49 7.30 -12.74
C SER A 179 -5.95 7.11 -12.38
N ILE A 180 -6.29 5.91 -11.91
CA ILE A 180 -7.63 5.50 -11.51
C ILE A 180 -7.60 5.04 -10.06
N GLN A 181 -8.41 5.68 -9.22
CA GLN A 181 -8.61 5.26 -7.85
C GLN A 181 -9.67 4.15 -7.80
N ASN A 182 -9.32 2.98 -7.26
CA ASN A 182 -10.21 1.84 -7.20
C ASN A 182 -10.27 1.23 -5.78
N TYR A 183 -11.38 1.45 -5.09
CA TYR A 183 -11.61 0.92 -3.74
C TYR A 183 -12.04 -0.55 -3.70
N ASN A 184 -12.01 -1.23 -4.86
CA ASN A 184 -12.31 -2.66 -4.96
C ASN A 184 -11.06 -3.55 -4.90
N LEU A 185 -9.86 -2.97 -4.80
CA LEU A 185 -8.63 -3.72 -4.60
C LEU A 185 -8.68 -4.53 -3.30
N PRO A 186 -7.92 -5.65 -3.19
CA PRO A 186 -7.83 -6.41 -1.95
C PRO A 186 -7.33 -5.54 -0.80
N ARG A 187 -7.87 -5.75 0.40
CA ARG A 187 -7.29 -5.14 1.60
C ARG A 187 -5.97 -5.84 1.92
N GLY A 188 -4.91 -5.04 2.03
CA GLY A 188 -3.59 -5.54 2.38
C GLY A 188 -3.44 -5.96 3.84
N MET A 189 -2.47 -6.83 4.09
CA MET A 189 -2.02 -7.20 5.42
C MET A 189 -0.99 -6.20 5.95
N ILE A 190 -0.88 -6.08 7.28
CA ILE A 190 0.04 -5.13 7.93
C ILE A 190 1.52 -5.51 7.81
N TYR A 191 1.81 -6.75 7.43
CA TYR A 191 3.16 -7.34 7.42
C TYR A 191 3.73 -7.61 6.02
N GLU A 192 3.06 -7.19 4.95
CA GLU A 192 3.40 -7.57 3.57
C GLU A 192 4.77 -7.09 3.09
N THR A 193 5.31 -6.04 3.70
CA THR A 193 6.57 -5.40 3.34
C THR A 193 7.68 -5.75 4.34
N ILE A 194 7.40 -6.57 5.36
CA ILE A 194 8.40 -7.03 6.32
C ILE A 194 9.34 -8.01 5.58
N GLY A 195 10.65 -7.75 5.64
CA GLY A 195 11.65 -8.57 4.95
C GLY A 195 11.75 -8.33 3.44
N LYS A 196 10.96 -7.42 2.86
CA LYS A 196 11.07 -7.03 1.45
C LYS A 196 12.05 -5.87 1.27
N THR A 197 12.83 -5.93 0.20
CA THR A 197 13.70 -4.84 -0.25
C THR A 197 12.86 -3.82 -1.04
N SER A 198 13.02 -2.53 -0.74
CA SER A 198 12.42 -1.45 -1.51
C SER A 198 13.21 -1.18 -2.79
N LEU A 199 12.65 -0.40 -3.71
CA LEU A 199 13.45 0.18 -4.79
C LEU A 199 14.57 1.07 -4.20
N PRO A 200 15.70 1.22 -4.93
CA PRO A 200 16.82 2.02 -4.47
C PRO A 200 16.43 3.49 -4.25
N ASP A 201 16.94 4.08 -3.16
CA ASP A 201 16.62 5.45 -2.75
C ASP A 201 17.21 6.53 -3.69
N GLU A 202 18.16 6.16 -4.54
CA GLU A 202 18.76 7.05 -5.54
C GLU A 202 17.77 7.48 -6.62
N TYR A 203 16.75 6.65 -6.89
CA TYR A 203 15.64 6.97 -7.80
C TYR A 203 14.47 7.65 -7.10
N HIS A 204 14.55 7.87 -5.79
CA HIS A 204 13.54 8.60 -5.00
C HIS A 204 13.93 10.07 -4.84
N ILE A 205 13.19 10.93 -5.52
CA ILE A 205 13.46 12.37 -5.62
C ILE A 205 12.23 13.20 -5.22
N THR A 206 12.42 14.51 -5.11
CA THR A 206 11.32 15.45 -4.88
C THR A 206 10.81 15.97 -6.22
N GLY A 207 9.52 15.79 -6.48
CA GLY A 207 8.81 16.42 -7.61
C GLY A 207 7.92 17.56 -7.14
N ASN A 208 7.52 18.45 -8.06
CA ASN A 208 6.59 19.56 -7.83
C ASN A 208 6.90 20.39 -6.58
N SER A 209 8.17 20.51 -6.21
CA SER A 209 8.68 21.12 -4.97
C SER A 209 8.37 20.40 -3.65
N PHE A 210 7.41 19.47 -3.62
CA PHE A 210 6.92 18.88 -2.37
C PHE A 210 6.57 17.39 -2.44
N SER A 211 6.39 16.79 -3.61
CA SER A 211 5.87 15.42 -3.75
C SER A 211 6.99 14.38 -3.69
N ASN A 212 6.62 13.14 -3.33
CA ASN A 212 7.52 12.01 -3.50
C ASN A 212 7.46 11.55 -4.95
N THR A 213 8.61 11.41 -5.60
CA THR A 213 8.68 10.97 -7.00
C THR A 213 9.67 9.82 -7.14
N TRP A 214 9.27 8.77 -7.84
CA TRP A 214 10.15 7.66 -8.18
C TRP A 214 10.34 7.58 -9.69
N LEU A 215 11.61 7.55 -10.10
CA LEU A 215 12.02 7.26 -11.47
C LEU A 215 12.09 5.74 -11.64
N ILE A 216 11.29 5.19 -12.55
CA ILE A 216 11.16 3.73 -12.72
C ILE A 216 11.85 3.32 -14.01
N ASP A 217 13.04 2.73 -13.86
CA ASP A 217 13.76 2.05 -14.94
C ASP A 217 13.14 0.67 -15.18
N THR A 218 12.55 0.50 -16.35
CA THR A 218 11.82 -0.70 -16.74
C THR A 218 12.76 -1.88 -17.00
N ASN A 219 14.00 -1.63 -17.44
CA ASN A 219 15.02 -2.67 -17.57
C ASN A 219 15.48 -3.16 -16.19
N TYR A 220 15.63 -2.26 -15.22
CA TYR A 220 15.92 -2.63 -13.83
C TYR A 220 14.81 -3.52 -13.26
N LEU A 221 13.54 -3.20 -13.51
CA LEU A 221 12.42 -4.05 -13.10
C LEU A 221 12.44 -5.42 -13.78
N LYS A 222 12.57 -5.45 -15.11
CA LYS A 222 12.63 -6.68 -15.91
C LYS A 222 13.78 -7.59 -15.47
N LYS A 223 14.92 -7.03 -15.04
CA LYS A 223 16.09 -7.78 -14.56
C LYS A 223 15.95 -8.30 -13.14
N ASN A 224 15.47 -7.48 -12.20
CA ASN A 224 15.53 -7.79 -10.75
C ASN A 224 14.21 -8.31 -10.17
N PHE A 225 13.09 -8.14 -10.88
CA PHE A 225 11.75 -8.49 -10.40
C PHE A 225 10.91 -9.19 -11.47
N SER A 226 11.55 -9.92 -12.39
CA SER A 226 10.89 -10.62 -13.50
C SER A 226 9.72 -11.51 -13.06
N GLU A 227 9.80 -12.11 -11.88
CA GLU A 227 8.78 -12.98 -11.28
C GLU A 227 7.57 -12.24 -10.69
N LYS A 228 7.67 -10.91 -10.58
CA LYS A 228 6.57 -10.01 -10.17
C LYS A 228 5.83 -9.40 -11.34
N ILE A 229 6.43 -9.44 -12.54
CA ILE A 229 5.85 -8.89 -13.76
C ILE A 229 4.92 -9.93 -14.38
N LEU A 230 3.68 -9.54 -14.64
CA LEU A 230 2.72 -10.35 -15.38
C LEU A 230 2.70 -9.90 -16.84
N LYS A 231 2.80 -10.85 -17.76
CA LYS A 231 2.57 -10.60 -19.19
C LYS A 231 1.08 -10.74 -19.48
N THR A 232 0.52 -9.75 -20.16
CA THR A 232 -0.86 -9.80 -20.64
C THR A 232 -0.92 -10.38 -22.05
N THR A 233 -2.13 -10.73 -22.50
CA THR A 233 -2.38 -11.32 -23.82
C THR A 233 -2.04 -10.39 -24.99
N GLU A 234 -1.94 -9.08 -24.75
CA GLU A 234 -1.62 -8.07 -25.78
C GLU A 234 -0.11 -7.80 -25.90
N GLY A 235 0.73 -8.50 -25.13
CA GLY A 235 2.19 -8.26 -25.07
C GLY A 235 2.60 -7.21 -24.03
N ASP A 236 1.62 -6.50 -23.46
CA ASP A 236 1.81 -5.51 -22.41
C ASP A 236 2.19 -6.15 -21.06
N HIS A 237 2.98 -5.43 -20.26
CA HIS A 237 3.38 -5.87 -18.92
C HIS A 237 2.55 -5.18 -17.83
N GLU A 238 2.32 -5.93 -16.75
CA GLU A 238 1.69 -5.43 -15.52
C GLU A 238 2.58 -5.70 -14.30
N ILE A 239 2.62 -4.75 -13.39
CA ILE A 239 3.39 -4.86 -12.15
C ILE A 239 2.68 -4.17 -11.01
N GLY A 240 2.84 -4.68 -9.79
CA GLY A 240 2.29 -4.10 -8.58
C GLY A 240 3.37 -3.40 -7.75
N PHE A 241 2.95 -2.40 -7.01
CA PHE A 241 3.76 -1.74 -5.99
C PHE A 241 2.98 -1.59 -4.69
N ILE A 242 3.73 -1.60 -3.59
CA ILE A 242 3.26 -1.12 -2.28
C ILE A 242 4.08 0.11 -1.96
N ILE A 243 3.43 1.24 -1.72
CA ILE A 243 4.07 2.45 -1.21
C ILE A 243 3.74 2.54 0.27
N GLU A 244 4.75 2.54 1.13
CA GLU A 244 4.57 2.50 2.58
C GLU A 244 5.56 3.40 3.32
N PHE A 245 5.08 4.09 4.35
CA PHE A 245 5.91 4.90 5.22
C PHE A 245 6.59 4.03 6.30
N ALA A 246 7.92 4.02 6.32
CA ALA A 246 8.72 3.07 7.11
C ALA A 246 8.53 3.15 8.64
N HIS A 247 7.92 4.23 9.17
CA HIS A 247 7.73 4.40 10.62
C HIS A 247 6.87 3.28 11.23
N ARG A 248 5.86 2.79 10.50
CA ARG A 248 4.96 1.74 10.99
C ARG A 248 5.71 0.44 11.34
N LYS A 249 6.75 0.08 10.57
CA LYS A 249 7.56 -1.11 10.81
C LYS A 249 8.28 -1.07 12.15
N LYS A 250 8.79 0.10 12.54
CA LYS A 250 9.47 0.29 13.83
C LYS A 250 8.51 0.13 14.99
N ALA A 251 7.31 0.69 14.87
CA ALA A 251 6.26 0.55 15.88
C ALA A 251 5.84 -0.92 16.07
N ILE A 252 5.62 -1.66 14.97
CA ILE A 252 5.24 -3.09 15.03
C ILE A 252 6.37 -3.92 15.65
N LYS A 253 7.63 -3.70 15.26
CA LYS A 253 8.78 -4.40 15.86
C LYS A 253 8.92 -4.10 17.36
N GLY A 254 8.73 -2.85 17.76
CA GLY A 254 8.74 -2.45 19.17
C GLY A 254 7.64 -3.15 19.96
N LEU A 255 6.41 -3.15 19.44
CA LEU A 255 5.28 -3.82 20.07
C LEU A 255 5.53 -5.33 20.22
N ALA A 256 6.02 -5.99 19.17
CA ALA A 256 6.36 -7.41 19.19
C ALA A 256 7.43 -7.71 20.26
N PHE A 257 8.50 -6.91 20.32
CA PHE A 257 9.55 -7.09 21.32
C PHE A 257 9.03 -6.90 22.75
N SER A 258 8.26 -5.84 23.00
CA SER A 258 7.66 -5.61 24.33
C SER A 258 6.66 -6.69 24.73
N GLY A 259 5.86 -7.17 23.78
CA GLY A 259 4.86 -8.23 24.01
C GLY A 259 5.53 -9.55 24.33
N SER A 260 6.57 -9.93 23.57
CA SER A 260 7.37 -11.12 23.85
C SER A 260 8.07 -11.04 25.21
N PHE A 261 8.65 -9.90 25.56
CA PHE A 261 9.27 -9.71 26.87
C PHE A 261 8.26 -9.90 28.01
N LEU A 262 7.08 -9.28 27.91
CA LEU A 262 6.03 -9.42 28.91
C LEU A 262 5.56 -10.88 29.03
N LEU A 263 5.39 -11.58 27.89
CA LEU A 263 5.05 -13.01 27.90
C LEU A 263 6.12 -13.86 28.58
N ILE A 264 7.41 -13.58 28.35
CA ILE A 264 8.51 -14.27 29.03
C ILE A 264 8.45 -14.01 30.54
N VAL A 265 8.22 -12.77 30.97
CA VAL A 265 8.09 -12.42 32.40
C VAL A 265 6.91 -13.15 33.04
N VAL A 266 5.75 -13.18 32.39
CA VAL A 266 4.58 -13.90 32.89
C VAL A 266 4.85 -15.41 32.96
N PHE A 267 5.46 -15.98 31.92
CA PHE A 267 5.81 -17.39 31.87
C PHE A 267 6.80 -17.77 32.98
N ALA A 268 7.87 -16.99 33.15
CA ALA A 268 8.84 -17.20 34.22
C ALA A 268 8.17 -17.14 35.60
N ASN A 269 7.27 -16.18 35.84
CA ASN A 269 6.56 -16.07 37.11
C ASN A 269 5.53 -17.19 37.37
N LEU A 270 4.92 -17.76 36.34
CA LEU A 270 3.96 -18.85 36.47
C LEU A 270 4.63 -20.23 36.61
N PHE A 271 5.80 -20.43 36.00
CA PHE A 271 6.42 -21.75 35.87
C PHE A 271 7.75 -21.92 36.60
N MET A 272 8.47 -20.84 36.94
CA MET A 272 9.62 -20.99 37.82
C MET A 272 9.11 -21.34 39.23
N PRO A 273 9.63 -22.41 39.85
CA PRO A 273 9.29 -22.75 41.21
C PRO A 273 9.75 -21.61 42.11
N ARG A 274 8.80 -20.83 42.61
CA ARG A 274 9.08 -19.89 43.68
C ARG A 274 8.98 -20.61 45.01
N ASN A 275 10.03 -20.51 45.82
CA ASN A 275 10.06 -20.93 47.21
C ASN A 275 9.63 -19.79 48.14
N ASP A 276 8.74 -18.92 47.68
CA ASP A 276 8.15 -17.89 48.54
C ASP A 276 6.93 -18.45 49.29
N PRO A 277 6.61 -17.93 50.49
CA PRO A 277 5.55 -18.47 51.35
C PRO A 277 4.17 -18.51 50.68
N VAL A 278 3.87 -17.55 49.80
CA VAL A 278 2.57 -17.48 49.10
C VAL A 278 2.47 -18.57 48.04
N SER A 279 3.57 -18.85 47.35
CA SER A 279 3.68 -19.92 46.36
C SER A 279 3.64 -21.32 46.98
N LEU A 280 4.23 -21.52 48.16
CA LEU A 280 4.14 -22.75 48.95
C LEU A 280 2.71 -22.97 49.47
N TRP A 281 2.09 -21.91 50.01
CA TRP A 281 0.68 -21.92 50.44
C TRP A 281 -0.29 -22.28 49.30
N LEU A 282 -0.09 -21.73 48.09
CA LEU A 282 -0.87 -22.08 46.90
C LEU A 282 -0.66 -23.53 46.41
N LYS A 283 0.49 -24.14 46.71
CA LYS A 283 0.79 -25.54 46.41
C LYS A 283 0.26 -26.52 47.46
N GLY A 284 -0.17 -26.03 48.62
CA GLY A 284 -0.62 -26.84 49.76
C GLY A 284 0.52 -27.53 50.49
N GLU A 285 1.71 -26.92 50.46
CA GLU A 285 2.89 -27.28 51.26
C GLU A 285 3.04 -26.31 52.44
#